data_AF-A0A1H4A816-F1
#
_entry.id   AF-A0A1H4A816-F1
#
_cell.length_a   1.000
_cell.length_b   1.000
_cell.length_c   1.000
_cell.angle_alpha   90.00
_cell.angle_beta   90.00
_cell.angle_gamma   90.00
#
_symmetry.space_group_name_H-M   'P 1'
#
loop_
_entity.id
_entity.type
_entity.pdbx_description
1 polymer ?
#
loop_
_entity_poly.entity_id
_entity_poly.type
_entity_poly.pdbx_seq_one_letter_code
_entity_poly.pdbx_strand_id
1 'polypeptide(L)'
;MEYTIQTTVTGEFDDVVEATNAALTDEGFGVLCDIDIQATLKEKLGEEFRQYRILGACNPPLAYEGLTEEIELGALLPCNVIVYETDDGDIVVSAVDPEQLVGIADNDALDSIATEVTERFDRVLAAVRDEFDPASEA
;
A
#
# COMPACT_ATOMS: atom_id res chain seq x y z
N MET A 1 -8.73 -16.37 -0.10
CA MET A 1 -7.39 -15.80 0.13
C MET A 1 -7.43 -14.43 -0.47
N GLU A 2 -7.43 -13.43 0.39
CA GLU A 2 -7.24 -12.04 -0.02
C GLU A 2 -5.73 -11.85 -0.25
N TYR A 3 -5.35 -11.05 -1.23
CA TYR A 3 -3.94 -10.75 -1.55
C TYR A 3 -3.56 -9.35 -1.07
N THR A 4 -4.38 -8.78 -0.19
CA THR A 4 -4.24 -7.45 0.38
C THR A 4 -4.61 -7.46 1.85
N ILE A 5 -4.01 -6.53 2.58
CA ILE A 5 -4.39 -6.12 3.93
C ILE A 5 -4.87 -4.67 3.84
N GLN A 6 -5.95 -4.34 4.55
CA GLN A 6 -6.63 -3.06 4.34
C GLN A 6 -7.29 -2.50 5.58
N THR A 7 -7.50 -1.19 5.55
CA THR A 7 -8.36 -0.46 6.49
C THR A 7 -9.33 0.43 5.72
N THR A 8 -10.46 0.75 6.34
CA THR A 8 -11.46 1.68 5.81
C THR A 8 -11.58 2.85 6.78
N VAL A 9 -11.61 4.07 6.25
CA VAL A 9 -11.70 5.31 7.02
C VAL A 9 -12.69 6.27 6.37
N THR A 10 -13.22 7.20 7.15
CA THR A 10 -14.08 8.28 6.67
C THR A 10 -13.27 9.59 6.68
N GLY A 11 -13.11 10.25 5.54
CA GLY A 11 -12.32 11.47 5.39
C GLY A 11 -12.30 11.98 3.95
N GLU A 12 -11.65 13.13 3.71
CA GLU A 12 -11.40 13.59 2.34
C GLU A 12 -10.32 12.71 1.68
N PHE A 13 -10.52 12.35 0.41
CA PHE A 13 -9.62 11.42 -0.29
C PHE A 13 -8.17 11.87 -0.30
N ASP A 14 -7.91 13.15 -0.59
CA ASP A 14 -6.56 13.70 -0.66
C ASP A 14 -5.89 13.67 0.72
N ASP A 15 -6.63 13.94 1.80
CA ASP A 15 -6.12 13.85 3.18
C ASP A 15 -5.71 12.41 3.52
N VAL A 16 -6.53 11.42 3.14
CA VAL A 16 -6.20 10.00 3.37
C VAL A 16 -4.98 9.56 2.56
N VAL A 17 -4.81 10.07 1.34
CA VAL A 17 -3.60 9.83 0.52
C VAL A 17 -2.37 10.46 1.19
N GLU A 18 -2.47 11.69 1.70
CA GLU A 18 -1.37 12.35 2.41
C GLU A 18 -1.00 11.61 3.70
N ALA A 19 -1.98 11.23 4.51
CA ALA A 19 -1.77 10.45 5.72
C ALA A 19 -1.14 9.08 5.42
N THR A 20 -1.58 8.40 4.35
CA THR A 20 -0.98 7.14 3.90
C THR A 20 0.49 7.32 3.52
N ASN A 21 0.83 8.39 2.78
CA ASN A 21 2.23 8.70 2.44
C ASN A 21 3.08 9.01 3.68
N ALA A 22 2.54 9.74 4.64
CA ALA A 22 3.21 10.06 5.89
C ALA A 22 3.48 8.79 6.72
N ALA A 23 2.45 7.96 6.93
CA ALA A 23 2.57 6.70 7.67
C ALA A 23 3.57 5.73 7.01
N LEU A 24 3.58 5.63 5.68
CA LEU A 24 4.59 4.86 4.94
C LEU A 24 6.00 5.38 5.23
N THR A 25 6.19 6.71 5.21
CA THR A 25 7.48 7.35 5.48
C THR A 25 7.97 7.07 6.89
N ASP A 26 7.09 7.15 7.88
CA ASP A 26 7.40 6.89 9.30
C ASP A 26 7.84 5.43 9.54
N GLU A 27 7.28 4.48 8.78
CA GLU A 27 7.69 3.07 8.78
C GLU A 27 8.87 2.75 7.85
N GLY A 28 9.53 3.79 7.29
CA GLY A 28 10.76 3.68 6.52
C GLY A 28 10.57 3.33 5.03
N PHE A 29 9.35 3.43 4.50
CA PHE A 29 9.08 3.29 3.07
C PHE A 29 9.15 4.65 2.38
N GLY A 30 9.83 4.70 1.24
CA GLY A 30 9.68 5.79 0.28
C GLY A 30 8.62 5.45 -0.76
N VAL A 31 7.86 6.45 -1.20
CA VAL A 31 6.93 6.30 -2.34
C VAL A 31 7.67 6.62 -3.64
N LEU A 32 7.93 5.59 -4.43
CA LEU A 32 8.70 5.67 -5.69
C LEU A 32 7.85 6.12 -6.86
N CYS A 33 6.56 5.79 -6.83
CA CYS A 33 5.61 6.20 -7.85
C CYS A 33 4.25 6.47 -7.22
N ASP A 34 3.54 7.40 -7.81
CA ASP A 34 2.21 7.80 -7.39
C ASP A 34 1.32 7.96 -8.64
N ILE A 35 0.44 6.99 -8.87
CA ILE A 35 -0.31 6.81 -10.13
C ILE A 35 -1.79 7.12 -9.92
N ASP A 36 -2.32 8.08 -10.69
CA ASP A 36 -3.70 8.55 -10.60
C ASP A 36 -4.49 7.83 -11.68
N ILE A 37 -5.22 6.80 -11.27
CA ILE A 37 -6.00 5.98 -12.19
C ILE A 37 -7.22 6.76 -12.69
N GLN A 38 -7.84 7.59 -11.85
CA GLN A 38 -8.97 8.42 -12.27
C GLN A 38 -8.56 9.36 -13.41
N ALA A 39 -7.50 10.13 -13.22
CA ALA A 39 -7.00 11.05 -14.23
C ALA A 39 -6.53 10.29 -15.48
N THR A 40 -5.84 9.16 -15.32
CA THR A 40 -5.35 8.35 -16.44
C THR A 40 -6.48 7.82 -17.31
N LEU A 41 -7.53 7.25 -16.70
CA LEU A 41 -8.67 6.70 -17.46
C LEU A 41 -9.47 7.81 -18.14
N LYS A 42 -9.65 8.95 -17.48
CA LYS A 42 -10.28 10.13 -18.08
C LYS A 42 -9.49 10.66 -19.28
N GLU A 43 -8.18 10.77 -19.18
CA GLU A 43 -7.33 11.28 -20.26
C GLU A 43 -7.26 10.30 -21.44
N LYS A 44 -7.07 9.01 -21.17
CA LYS A 44 -6.81 8.01 -22.22
C LYS A 44 -8.07 7.46 -22.86
N LEU A 45 -9.16 7.33 -22.09
CA LEU A 45 -10.39 6.66 -22.52
C LEU A 45 -11.60 7.60 -22.50
N GLY A 46 -11.54 8.74 -21.80
CA GLY A 46 -12.69 9.62 -21.61
C GLY A 46 -13.73 9.06 -20.63
N GLU A 47 -13.38 8.01 -19.88
CA GLU A 47 -14.26 7.35 -18.92
C GLU A 47 -14.16 8.04 -17.56
N GLU A 48 -15.30 8.25 -16.91
CA GLU A 48 -15.35 8.69 -15.52
C GLU A 48 -15.11 7.49 -14.61
N PHE A 49 -14.27 7.65 -13.60
CA PHE A 49 -13.92 6.61 -12.64
C PHE A 49 -13.88 7.21 -11.23
N ARG A 50 -14.00 6.36 -10.22
CA ARG A 50 -13.84 6.78 -8.82
C ARG A 50 -12.44 7.31 -8.53
N GLN A 51 -12.30 8.07 -7.44
CA GLN A 51 -10.99 8.44 -6.94
C GLN A 51 -10.20 7.17 -6.61
N TYR A 52 -9.03 7.02 -7.22
CA TYR A 52 -8.23 5.80 -7.17
C TYR A 52 -6.76 6.13 -7.42
N ARG A 53 -5.93 5.97 -6.38
CA ARG A 53 -4.49 6.21 -6.41
C ARG A 53 -3.74 4.90 -6.14
N ILE A 54 -2.61 4.69 -6.83
CA ILE A 54 -1.68 3.58 -6.58
C ILE A 54 -0.33 4.18 -6.17
N LEU A 55 0.10 3.87 -4.95
CA LEU A 55 1.38 4.26 -4.38
C LEU A 55 2.34 3.07 -4.43
N GLY A 56 3.49 3.24 -5.06
CA GLY A 56 4.56 2.25 -5.05
C GLY A 56 5.49 2.45 -3.86
N ALA A 57 5.24 1.75 -2.76
CA ALA A 57 6.03 1.83 -1.53
C ALA A 57 7.26 0.92 -1.58
N CYS A 58 8.42 1.44 -1.19
CA CYS A 58 9.66 0.69 -1.15
C CYS A 58 10.49 1.04 0.09
N ASN A 59 10.90 0.03 0.83
CA ASN A 59 11.90 0.13 1.89
C ASN A 59 13.25 -0.30 1.31
N PRO A 60 14.22 0.62 1.06
CA PRO A 60 15.42 0.28 0.29
C PRO A 60 16.31 -0.80 0.93
N PRO A 61 16.54 -0.83 2.27
CA PRO A 61 17.23 -1.95 2.90
C PRO A 61 16.59 -3.31 2.65
N LEU A 62 15.27 -3.44 2.86
CA LEU A 62 14.55 -4.70 2.67
C LEU A 62 14.50 -5.11 1.19
N ALA A 63 14.30 -4.15 0.28
CA ALA A 63 14.32 -4.40 -1.16
C ALA A 63 15.70 -4.88 -1.63
N TYR A 64 16.79 -4.30 -1.10
CA TYR A 64 18.15 -4.73 -1.42
C TYR A 64 18.43 -6.16 -0.94
N GLU A 65 17.99 -6.49 0.28
CA GLU A 65 18.11 -7.83 0.84
C GLU A 65 17.33 -8.84 -0.02
N GLY A 66 16.06 -8.57 -0.33
CA GLY A 66 15.23 -9.46 -1.14
C GLY A 66 15.77 -9.65 -2.56
N LEU A 67 16.24 -8.59 -3.22
CA LEU A 67 16.86 -8.66 -4.54
C LEU A 67 18.22 -9.39 -4.54
N THR A 68 18.88 -9.49 -3.38
CA THR A 68 20.12 -10.25 -3.23
C THR A 68 19.82 -11.75 -3.15
N GLU A 69 18.73 -12.12 -2.49
CA GLU A 69 18.27 -13.52 -2.40
C GLU A 69 17.59 -14.00 -3.68
N GLU A 70 16.77 -13.16 -4.31
CA GLU A 70 16.07 -13.46 -5.57
C GLU A 70 16.03 -12.22 -6.48
N ILE A 71 16.85 -12.23 -7.53
CA ILE A 71 16.98 -11.08 -8.43
C ILE A 71 15.69 -10.82 -9.23
N GLU A 72 14.90 -11.87 -9.52
CA GLU A 72 13.63 -11.74 -10.24
C GLU A 72 12.51 -11.16 -9.35
N LEU A 73 12.75 -11.01 -8.03
CA LEU A 73 11.81 -10.35 -7.10
C LEU A 73 11.46 -8.93 -7.55
N GLY A 74 12.34 -8.28 -8.31
CA GLY A 74 12.09 -6.97 -8.90
C GLY A 74 10.85 -6.89 -9.80
N ALA A 75 10.34 -8.01 -10.32
CA ALA A 75 9.07 -8.06 -11.06
C ALA A 75 7.83 -7.88 -10.17
N LEU A 76 7.98 -8.05 -8.85
CA LEU A 76 6.95 -7.94 -7.84
C LEU A 76 7.07 -6.65 -7.02
N LEU A 77 8.14 -5.86 -7.23
CA LEU A 77 8.40 -4.60 -6.55
C LEU A 77 8.01 -3.40 -7.44
N PRO A 78 7.69 -2.23 -6.85
CA PRO A 78 7.54 -1.96 -5.41
C PRO A 78 6.25 -2.56 -4.83
N CYS A 79 6.12 -2.56 -3.51
CA CYS A 79 4.90 -2.99 -2.86
C CYS A 79 3.79 -1.96 -3.11
N ASN A 80 2.72 -2.37 -3.77
CA ASN A 80 1.61 -1.47 -4.08
C ASN A 80 0.74 -1.22 -2.85
N VAL A 81 0.44 0.05 -2.59
CA VAL A 81 -0.59 0.51 -1.66
C VAL A 81 -1.59 1.33 -2.46
N ILE A 82 -2.85 0.90 -2.48
CA ILE A 82 -3.93 1.59 -3.19
C ILE A 82 -4.79 2.38 -2.22
N VAL A 83 -5.26 3.53 -2.67
CA VAL A 83 -6.25 4.36 -1.96
C VAL A 83 -7.41 4.59 -2.90
N TYR A 84 -8.62 4.19 -2.50
CA TYR A 84 -9.80 4.35 -3.35
C TYR A 84 -11.06 4.66 -2.55
N GLU A 85 -11.95 5.45 -3.16
CA GLU A 85 -13.27 5.76 -2.62
C GLU A 85 -14.23 4.58 -2.85
N THR A 86 -15.13 4.29 -1.91
CA THR A 86 -16.19 3.27 -2.01
C THR A 86 -17.50 3.88 -2.52
N ASP A 87 -18.52 3.05 -2.82
CA ASP A 87 -19.81 3.58 -3.30
C ASP A 87 -20.57 4.33 -2.19
N ASP A 88 -20.24 4.05 -0.94
CA ASP A 88 -20.83 4.67 0.26
C ASP A 88 -20.10 5.96 0.67
N GLY A 89 -19.02 6.33 -0.02
CA GLY A 89 -18.22 7.54 0.23
C GLY A 89 -17.08 7.38 1.24
N ASP A 90 -16.89 6.19 1.81
CA ASP A 90 -15.71 5.89 2.63
C ASP A 90 -14.46 5.67 1.76
N ILE A 91 -13.28 5.88 2.34
CA ILE A 91 -11.99 5.66 1.68
C ILE A 91 -11.34 4.38 2.20
N VAL A 92 -10.89 3.53 1.28
CA VAL A 92 -10.15 2.30 1.60
C VAL A 92 -8.68 2.52 1.29
N VAL A 93 -7.82 2.18 2.25
CA VAL A 93 -6.38 2.04 2.06
C VAL A 93 -6.05 0.55 2.10
N SER A 94 -5.49 0.02 1.02
CA SER A 94 -5.25 -1.41 0.84
C SER A 94 -3.82 -1.63 0.36
N ALA A 95 -2.99 -2.28 1.17
CA ALA A 95 -1.64 -2.66 0.80
C ALA A 95 -1.65 -4.10 0.27
N VAL A 96 -0.79 -4.39 -0.71
CA VAL A 96 -0.52 -5.77 -1.11
C VAL A 96 -0.03 -6.57 0.11
N ASP A 97 -0.55 -7.78 0.26
CA ASP A 97 -0.09 -8.72 1.29
C ASP A 97 1.32 -9.22 0.92
N PRO A 98 2.36 -8.90 1.71
CA PRO A 98 3.73 -9.29 1.40
C PRO A 98 3.95 -10.80 1.42
N GLU A 99 3.26 -11.55 2.28
CA GLU A 99 3.36 -13.02 2.33
C GLU A 99 2.82 -13.63 1.03
N GLN A 100 1.70 -13.11 0.54
CA GLN A 100 1.10 -13.55 -0.72
C GLN A 100 1.94 -13.15 -1.94
N LEU A 101 2.54 -11.97 -1.91
CA LEU A 101 3.41 -11.46 -2.99
C LEU A 101 4.69 -12.29 -3.09
N VAL A 102 5.39 -12.47 -1.97
CA VAL A 102 6.63 -13.24 -1.90
C VAL A 102 6.39 -14.73 -2.15
N GLY A 103 5.24 -15.28 -1.74
CA GLY A 103 4.85 -16.66 -2.03
C GLY A 103 4.80 -17.00 -3.53
N ILE A 104 4.75 -16.00 -4.42
CA ILE A 104 4.85 -16.21 -5.88
C ILE A 104 6.27 -16.64 -6.29
N ALA A 105 7.30 -16.16 -5.57
CA ALA A 105 8.70 -16.48 -5.85
C ALA A 105 9.11 -17.90 -5.39
N ASP A 106 8.30 -18.56 -4.55
CA ASP A 106 8.54 -19.91 -4.02
C ASP A 106 9.97 -20.06 -3.43
N ASN A 107 10.38 -19.07 -2.63
CA ASN A 107 11.71 -18.96 -2.03
C ASN A 107 11.63 -18.63 -0.53
N ASP A 108 11.80 -19.65 0.31
CA ASP A 108 11.76 -19.56 1.78
C ASP A 108 12.75 -18.52 2.38
N ALA A 109 13.80 -18.13 1.66
CA ALA A 109 14.74 -17.10 2.13
C ALA A 109 14.07 -15.73 2.29
N LEU A 110 12.97 -15.49 1.58
CA LEU A 110 12.23 -14.24 1.59
C LEU A 110 11.16 -14.16 2.70
N ASP A 111 10.86 -15.26 3.39
CA ASP A 111 9.79 -15.33 4.41
C ASP A 111 9.99 -14.31 5.55
N SER A 112 11.24 -14.14 5.98
CA SER A 112 11.59 -13.18 7.04
C SER A 112 11.37 -11.74 6.60
N ILE A 113 11.67 -11.43 5.33
CA ILE A 113 11.42 -10.11 4.72
C ILE A 113 9.91 -9.88 4.59
N ALA A 114 9.16 -10.89 4.13
CA ALA A 114 7.71 -10.81 4.01
C ALA A 114 7.05 -10.52 5.37
N THR A 115 7.49 -11.22 6.43
CA THR A 115 7.00 -11.00 7.80
C THR A 115 7.26 -9.56 8.25
N GLU A 116 8.48 -9.06 8.10
CA GLU A 116 8.86 -7.70 8.50
C GLU A 116 8.08 -6.62 7.72
N VAL A 117 7.89 -6.80 6.40
CA VAL A 117 7.10 -5.86 5.59
C VAL A 117 5.62 -5.90 6.01
N THR A 118 5.09 -7.08 6.33
CA THR A 118 3.70 -7.24 6.78
C THR A 118 3.46 -6.50 8.09
N GLU A 119 4.32 -6.71 9.09
CA GLU A 119 4.22 -6.01 10.37
C GLU A 119 4.31 -4.49 10.23
N ARG A 120 5.10 -3.98 9.28
CA ARG A 120 5.16 -2.55 8.99
C ARG A 120 3.89 -2.05 8.32
N PHE A 121 3.36 -2.76 7.33
CA PHE A 121 2.09 -2.37 6.70
C PHE A 121 0.92 -2.41 7.67
N ASP A 122 0.88 -3.36 8.58
CA ASP A 122 -0.12 -3.36 9.66
C ASP A 122 -0.04 -2.09 10.50
N ARG A 123 1.18 -1.60 10.82
CA ARG A 123 1.37 -0.33 11.53
C ARG A 123 0.98 0.89 10.69
N VAL A 124 1.29 0.89 9.40
CA VAL A 124 0.85 1.94 8.47
C VAL A 124 -0.68 2.02 8.44
N LEU A 125 -1.35 0.88 8.23
CA LEU A 125 -2.81 0.82 8.16
C LEU A 125 -3.46 1.19 9.50
N ALA A 126 -2.86 0.79 10.62
CA ALA A 126 -3.31 1.19 11.95
C ALA A 126 -3.15 2.70 12.16
N ALA A 127 -2.01 3.29 11.81
CA ALA A 127 -1.77 4.73 11.94
C ALA A 127 -2.79 5.55 11.14
N VAL A 128 -3.04 5.15 9.88
CA VAL A 128 -4.08 5.81 9.06
C VAL A 128 -5.45 5.62 9.69
N ARG A 129 -5.81 4.42 10.15
CA ARG A 129 -7.10 4.20 10.81
C ARG A 129 -7.27 5.10 12.03
N ASP A 130 -6.26 5.16 12.90
CA ASP A 130 -6.33 5.88 14.16
C ASP A 130 -6.37 7.41 13.94
N GLU A 131 -5.79 7.92 12.85
CA GLU A 131 -5.88 9.33 12.47
C GLU A 131 -7.31 9.77 12.08
N PHE A 132 -8.06 8.90 11.40
CA PHE A 132 -9.41 9.19 10.91
C PHE A 132 -10.54 8.59 11.78
N ASP A 133 -10.20 7.82 12.83
CA ASP A 133 -11.14 7.32 13.83
C ASP A 133 -10.71 7.71 15.27
N PRO A 134 -11.04 8.95 15.70
CA PRO A 134 -10.65 9.44 17.02
C PRO A 134 -11.43 8.77 18.18
N ALA A 135 -12.30 7.79 17.91
CA ALA A 135 -12.99 7.02 18.96
C ALA A 135 -12.15 5.86 19.52
N SER A 136 -10.96 5.60 18.96
CA SER A 136 -10.02 4.54 19.35
C SER A 136 -9.24 4.84 20.66
N GLU A 137 -9.15 6.12 21.08
CA GLU A 137 -8.35 6.56 22.24
C GLU A 137 -9.15 6.82 23.55
N ALA A 138 -10.39 6.35 23.66
CA ALA A 138 -11.26 6.56 24.85
C ALA A 138 -11.37 5.36 25.81
#